data_AF-A0A2N9NBR1-F1
#
_entry.id   AF-A0A2N9NBR1-F1
#
_cell.length_a   1.000
_cell.length_b   1.000
_cell.length_c   1.000
_cell.angle_alpha   90.00
_cell.angle_beta   90.00
_cell.angle_gamma   90.00
#
_symmetry.space_group_name_H-M   'P 1'
#
loop_
_entity.id
_entity.type
_entity.pdbx_description
1 polymer ?
#
loop_
_entity_poly.entity_id
_entity_poly.type
_entity_poly.pdbx_seq_one_letter_code
_entity_poly.pdbx_strand_id
1 'polypeptide(L)'
;MKLNKGTVWGLVTTLEQRRFLQQDPATRKYSVGPKIFELGTVYLSHVEINAKASRPLHRLASRTGLNGHVGIWESGAAPPGAPQCSARLRADCQW
;
A
#
# COMPACT_ATOMS: atom_id res chain seq x y z
N MET A 1 11.67 -15.94 -5.18
CA MET A 1 11.89 -16.17 -6.63
C MET A 1 13.31 -16.68 -6.83
N LYS A 2 13.49 -17.87 -7.42
CA LYS A 2 14.82 -18.36 -7.85
C LYS A 2 15.02 -17.96 -9.31
N LEU A 3 15.62 -16.80 -9.55
CA LEU A 3 16.00 -16.30 -10.86
C LEU A 3 17.53 -16.44 -11.02
N ASN A 4 18.00 -16.66 -12.25
CA ASN A 4 19.43 -16.70 -12.52
C ASN A 4 20.06 -15.30 -12.30
N LYS A 5 21.33 -15.25 -11.90
CA LYS A 5 22.02 -14.00 -11.54
C LYS A 5 22.13 -13.00 -12.70
N GLY A 6 22.24 -13.49 -13.94
CA GLY A 6 22.34 -12.65 -15.15
C GLY A 6 21.02 -11.94 -15.48
N THR A 7 19.90 -12.64 -15.40
CA THR A 7 18.55 -12.11 -15.65
C THR A 7 18.14 -11.11 -14.56
N VAL A 8 18.48 -11.38 -13.29
CA VAL A 8 18.27 -10.41 -12.22
C VAL A 8 19.05 -9.12 -12.49
N TRP A 9 20.31 -9.24 -12.93
CA TRP A 9 21.12 -8.06 -13.24
C TRP A 9 20.53 -7.25 -14.40
N GLY A 10 20.12 -7.91 -15.50
CA GLY A 10 19.45 -7.24 -16.61
C GLY A 10 18.16 -6.51 -16.20
N LEU A 11 17.35 -7.12 -15.33
CA LEU A 11 16.13 -6.51 -14.80
C LEU A 11 16.45 -5.29 -13.91
N VAL A 12 17.39 -5.43 -12.98
CA VAL A 12 17.77 -4.35 -12.07
C VAL A 12 18.33 -3.16 -12.85
N THR A 13 19.24 -3.40 -13.80
CA THR A 13 19.80 -2.34 -14.65
C THR A 13 18.71 -1.62 -15.44
N THR A 14 17.74 -2.35 -16.00
CA THR A 14 16.63 -1.74 -16.76
C THR A 14 15.72 -0.91 -15.86
N LEU A 15 15.41 -1.41 -14.65
CA LEU A 15 14.56 -0.73 -13.68
C LEU A 15 15.25 0.51 -13.07
N GLU A 16 16.57 0.46 -12.88
CA GLU A 16 17.37 1.59 -12.45
C GLU A 16 17.45 2.68 -13.52
N GLN A 17 17.73 2.32 -14.78
CA GLN A 17 17.73 3.25 -15.91
C GLN A 17 16.40 3.99 -16.07
N ARG A 18 15.28 3.31 -15.77
CA ARG A 18 13.94 3.89 -15.80
C ARG A 18 13.50 4.54 -14.48
N ARG A 19 14.41 4.64 -13.49
CA ARG A 19 14.20 5.23 -12.15
C ARG A 19 13.09 4.59 -11.31
N PHE A 20 12.76 3.33 -11.59
CA PHE A 20 11.90 2.50 -10.75
C PHE A 20 12.67 1.96 -9.53
N LEU A 21 13.98 1.78 -9.67
CA LEU A 21 14.90 1.48 -8.58
C LEU A 21 15.95 2.57 -8.46
N GLN A 22 16.46 2.77 -7.25
CA GLN A 22 17.59 3.63 -6.96
C GLN A 22 18.58 2.84 -6.11
N GLN A 23 19.84 2.82 -6.53
CA GLN A 23 20.91 2.26 -5.71
C GLN A 23 21.40 3.31 -4.71
N ASP A 24 21.47 2.94 -3.44
CA ASP A 24 22.13 3.74 -2.43
C ASP A 24 23.66 3.65 -2.64
N PRO A 25 24.36 4.78 -2.86
CA PRO A 25 25.81 4.78 -3.09
C PRO A 25 26.62 4.30 -1.87
N ALA A 26 26.08 4.44 -0.65
CA ALA A 26 26.78 4.05 0.58
C ALA A 26 26.60 2.56 0.91
N THR A 27 25.38 2.03 0.73
CA THR A 27 25.06 0.64 1.13
C THR A 27 24.99 -0.35 -0.04
N ARG A 28 25.01 0.15 -1.28
CA ARG A 28 24.76 -0.61 -2.53
C ARG A 28 23.42 -1.35 -2.56
N LYS A 29 22.52 -1.08 -1.62
CA LYS A 29 21.17 -1.65 -1.59
C LYS A 29 20.30 -0.93 -2.62
N TYR A 30 19.40 -1.67 -3.24
CA TYR A 30 18.40 -1.12 -4.14
C TYR A 30 17.15 -0.76 -3.33
N SER A 31 16.66 0.46 -3.52
CA SER A 31 15.41 0.96 -2.97
C SER A 31 14.45 1.35 -4.08
N VAL A 32 13.17 1.46 -3.74
CA VAL A 32 12.13 1.93 -4.65
C VAL A 32 12.46 3.36 -5.08
N GLY A 33 12.55 3.57 -6.39
CA GLY A 33 12.85 4.86 -6.98
C GLY A 33 11.63 5.78 -7.06
N PRO A 34 11.84 7.08 -7.31
CA PRO A 34 10.78 8.09 -7.33
C PRO A 34 9.70 7.83 -8.38
N LYS A 35 10.01 7.08 -9.46
CA LYS A 35 9.04 6.81 -10.52
C LYS A 35 7.85 5.97 -10.03
N ILE A 36 8.09 5.07 -9.08
CA ILE A 36 7.02 4.27 -8.47
C ILE A 36 6.10 5.15 -7.62
N PHE A 37 6.66 6.13 -6.92
CA PHE A 37 5.88 7.09 -6.16
C PHE A 37 5.00 7.96 -7.09
N GLU A 38 5.55 8.48 -8.18
CA GLU A 38 4.79 9.24 -9.19
C GLU A 38 3.58 8.45 -9.72
N LEU A 39 3.79 7.18 -10.10
CA LEU A 39 2.72 6.31 -10.59
C LEU A 39 1.69 6.01 -9.49
N GLY A 40 2.15 5.79 -8.26
CA GLY A 40 1.28 5.60 -7.10
C GLY A 40 0.41 6.82 -6.84
N THR A 41 0.97 8.03 -6.92
CA THR A 41 0.22 9.28 -6.76
C THR A 41 -0.84 9.46 -7.85
N VAL A 42 -0.50 9.19 -9.12
CA VAL A 42 -1.47 9.23 -10.22
C VAL A 42 -2.59 8.22 -9.98
N TYR A 43 -2.26 6.98 -9.63
CA TYR A 43 -3.25 5.96 -9.33
C TYR A 43 -4.18 6.41 -8.19
N LEU A 44 -3.61 6.84 -7.06
CA LEU A 44 -4.38 7.32 -5.90
C LEU A 44 -5.27 8.53 -6.23
N SER A 45 -4.85 9.40 -7.15
CA SER A 45 -5.65 10.56 -7.58
C SER A 45 -6.92 10.16 -8.34
N HIS A 46 -6.94 8.99 -8.98
CA HIS A 46 -8.11 8.44 -9.66
C HIS A 46 -9.01 7.60 -8.75
N VAL A 47 -8.55 7.24 -7.55
CA VAL A 47 -9.35 6.44 -6.62
C VAL A 47 -10.28 7.35 -5.81
N GLU A 48 -11.54 7.45 -6.27
CA GLU A 48 -12.59 8.22 -5.61
C GLU A 48 -13.01 7.68 -4.22
N ILE A 49 -12.52 6.50 -3.82
CA ILE A 49 -12.91 5.86 -2.56
C ILE A 49 -12.60 6.73 -1.35
N ASN A 50 -11.48 7.46 -1.37
CA ASN A 50 -11.11 8.35 -0.27
C ASN A 50 -12.10 9.50 -0.11
N ALA A 51 -12.51 10.09 -1.24
CA ALA A 51 -13.52 11.16 -1.25
C ALA A 51 -14.88 10.63 -0.79
N LYS A 52 -15.33 9.49 -1.30
CA LYS A 52 -16.63 8.89 -0.96
C LYS A 52 -16.69 8.34 0.47
N ALA A 53 -15.58 7.80 0.97
CA ALA A 53 -15.51 7.21 2.30
C ALA A 53 -15.25 8.22 3.41
N SER A 54 -14.75 9.43 3.09
CA SER A 54 -14.49 10.50 4.06
C SER A 54 -15.67 10.78 5.00
N ARG A 55 -16.88 10.97 4.45
CA ARG A 55 -18.10 11.29 5.21
C ARG A 55 -18.55 10.14 6.12
N PRO A 56 -18.71 8.90 5.63
CA PRO A 56 -19.00 7.75 6.49
C PRO A 56 -17.94 7.52 7.57
N LEU A 57 -16.66 7.65 7.22
CA LEU A 57 -15.55 7.39 8.14
C LEU A 57 -15.48 8.44 9.25
N HIS A 58 -15.68 9.72 8.92
CA HIS A 58 -15.74 10.78 9.90
C HIS A 58 -16.93 10.58 10.84
N ARG A 59 -18.13 10.25 10.31
CA ARG A 59 -19.30 9.94 11.13
C ARG A 59 -19.06 8.76 12.07
N LEU A 60 -18.35 7.73 11.61
CA LEU A 60 -18.00 6.57 12.43
C LEU A 60 -17.03 6.98 13.53
N ALA A 61 -15.92 7.64 13.17
CA ALA A 61 -14.90 8.10 14.11
C ALA A 61 -15.47 9.05 15.18
N SER A 62 -16.35 9.98 14.82
CA SER A 62 -17.00 10.88 15.77
C SER A 62 -17.92 10.16 16.76
N ARG A 63 -18.52 9.03 16.37
CA ARG A 63 -19.40 8.25 17.24
C ARG A 63 -18.65 7.31 18.17
N THR A 64 -17.49 6.84 17.76
CA THR A 64 -16.73 5.80 18.46
C THR A 64 -15.53 6.36 19.21
N GLY A 65 -15.09 7.59 18.87
CA GLY A 65 -13.83 8.16 19.35
C GLY A 65 -12.59 7.45 18.81
N LEU A 66 -12.74 6.49 17.89
CA LEU A 66 -11.64 5.71 17.32
C LEU A 66 -11.30 6.11 15.89
N ASN A 67 -10.06 5.85 15.48
CA ASN A 67 -9.61 6.04 14.11
C ASN A 67 -10.20 4.96 13.19
N GLY A 68 -10.89 5.40 12.14
CA GLY A 68 -11.35 4.52 11.06
C GLY A 68 -10.33 4.51 9.90
N HIS A 69 -10.15 3.35 9.27
CA HIS A 69 -9.37 3.20 8.05
C HIS A 69 -10.23 2.56 6.94
N VAL A 70 -9.98 2.93 5.70
CA VAL A 70 -10.68 2.40 4.53
C VAL A 70 -9.65 1.72 3.66
N GLY A 71 -9.87 0.44 3.36
CA GLY A 71 -9.02 -0.35 2.47
C GLY A 71 -9.81 -0.87 1.28
N ILE A 72 -9.12 -1.04 0.16
CA ILE A 72 -9.63 -1.78 -0.99
C ILE A 72 -9.23 -3.24 -0.78
N TRP A 73 -10.17 -4.16 -0.98
CA TRP A 73 -9.84 -5.59 -0.98
C TRP A 73 -9.12 -5.94 -2.27
N GLU A 74 -7.80 -5.99 -2.21
CA GLU A 74 -6.96 -6.58 -3.25
C GLU A 74 -6.63 -8.01 -2.83
N SER A 75 -6.75 -8.95 -3.76
CA SER A 75 -6.53 -10.38 -3.52
C SER A 75 -5.08 -10.65 -3.07
N GLY A 76 -4.82 -10.51 -1.76
CA GLY A 76 -3.53 -10.82 -1.14
C GLY A 76 -2.98 -9.79 -0.16
N ALA A 77 -3.55 -8.59 -0.04
CA ALA A 77 -3.02 -7.56 0.88
C ALA A 77 -4.09 -7.11 1.89
N ALA A 78 -3.96 -7.61 3.13
CA ALA A 78 -4.69 -7.03 4.26
C ALA A 78 -4.07 -5.66 4.61
N PRO A 79 -4.88 -4.62 4.89
CA PRO A 79 -4.32 -3.33 5.26
C PRO A 79 -3.50 -3.44 6.54
N PRO A 80 -2.32 -2.79 6.63
CA PRO A 80 -1.48 -2.84 7.81
C PRO A 80 -2.26 -2.27 9.01
N GLY A 81 -2.46 -3.10 10.04
CA GLY A 81 -3.21 -2.72 11.25
C GLY A 81 -4.70 -3.08 11.25
N ALA A 82 -5.20 -3.89 10.31
CA ALA A 82 -6.54 -4.44 10.42
C ALA A 82 -6.67 -5.24 11.73
N PRO A 83 -7.62 -4.91 12.63
CA PRO A 83 -8.00 -5.83 13.69
C PRO A 83 -8.48 -7.12 13.02
N GLN A 84 -8.04 -8.27 13.52
CA GLN A 84 -8.51 -9.56 13.07
C GLN A 84 -9.96 -9.81 13.55
N CYS A 85 -10.91 -8.90 13.24
CA CYS A 85 -12.33 -9.12 13.51
C CYS A 85 -12.81 -10.06 12.38
N SER A 86 -12.61 -11.37 12.59
CA SER A 86 -13.08 -12.42 11.68
C SER A 86 -14.56 -12.19 11.38
N ALA A 87 -14.92 -12.21 10.10
CA ALA A 87 -16.20 -11.74 9.56
C ALA A 87 -17.41 -12.63 9.91
N ARG A 88 -17.52 -13.10 11.16
CA ARG A 88 -18.62 -13.91 11.64
C ARG A 88 -18.98 -13.51 13.07
N LEU A 89 -19.56 -12.31 13.22
CA LEU A 89 -20.69 -11.95 14.09
C LEU A 89 -20.70 -10.44 14.38
N ARG A 90 -21.86 -9.83 14.18
CA ARG A 90 -22.15 -8.38 14.34
C ARG A 90 -22.14 -7.88 15.80
N ALA A 91 -21.68 -8.65 16.78
CA ALA A 91 -22.00 -8.40 18.18
C ALA A 91 -20.82 -8.28 19.16
N ASP A 92 -19.60 -8.72 18.81
CA ASP A 92 -18.50 -8.84 19.79
C ASP A 92 -17.19 -8.19 19.33
N CYS A 93 -17.22 -6.91 18.97
CA CYS A 93 -16.00 -6.11 18.95
C CYS A 93 -16.18 -5.07 20.08
N GLN A 94 -15.68 -5.40 21.28
CA GLN A 94 -15.64 -4.55 22.48
C GLN A 94 -14.46 -3.59 22.33
N TRP A 95 -14.74 -2.29 22.47
CA TRP A 95 -13.88 -1.14 22.14
C TRP A 95 -12.55 -1.11 22.87
#